data_AF-A0A2P4YPS3-F1
#
_entry.id   AF-A0A2P4YPS3-F1
#
_cell.length_a   1.000
_cell.length_b   1.000
_cell.length_c   1.000
_cell.angle_alpha   90.00
_cell.angle_beta   90.00
_cell.angle_gamma   90.00
#
_symmetry.space_group_name_H-M   'P 1'
#
loop_
_entity.id
_entity.type
_entity.pdbx_description
1 polymer ?
#
loop_
_entity_poly.entity_id
_entity_poly.type
_entity_poly.pdbx_seq_one_letter_code
_entity_poly.pdbx_strand_id
1 'polypeptide(L)'
;MQRHWVPLSVLFWVALVLADENFAEMTISARMAHLIDAGIEAPRLKLNTSLPVEVQYMLTEKDLAWRDLKGTLQRLVLWDQGYVVTSSNMTREIKVRCDLGMDDIVVTRKEYEELQNCPSTSCIDPENSETTLRATICGDKQISEVAKCAVIVSESEA
;
A
#
# COMPACT_ATOMS: atom_id res chain seq x y z
N MET A 1 54.21 28.38 26.09
CA MET A 1 52.94 28.95 25.57
C MET A 1 52.87 28.62 24.09
N GLN A 2 51.90 27.95 23.48
CA GLN A 2 50.70 27.26 23.93
C GLN A 2 50.43 26.17 22.87
N ARG A 3 50.15 24.96 23.34
CA ARG A 3 49.77 23.79 22.57
C ARG A 3 48.26 23.90 22.36
N HIS A 4 47.78 23.99 21.13
CA HIS A 4 46.36 23.86 20.83
C HIS A 4 46.13 22.70 19.87
N TRP A 5 45.52 21.68 20.43
CA TRP A 5 44.87 20.54 19.82
C TRP A 5 43.38 20.88 19.81
N VAL A 6 42.68 20.81 18.67
CA VAL A 6 41.26 20.43 18.64
C VAL A 6 41.04 19.65 17.34
N PRO A 7 40.49 18.43 17.42
CA PRO A 7 40.26 17.57 16.27
C PRO A 7 39.07 18.07 15.46
N LEU A 8 39.16 17.97 14.14
CA LEU A 8 38.03 18.12 13.23
C LEU A 8 37.04 16.97 13.49
N SER A 9 36.12 17.20 14.42
CA SER A 9 34.90 16.41 14.55
C SER A 9 34.12 16.55 13.24
N VAL A 10 34.26 15.53 12.39
CA VAL A 10 33.42 15.35 11.21
C VAL A 10 32.01 15.03 11.72
N LEU A 11 31.19 16.07 11.84
CA LEU A 11 29.75 15.93 11.98
C LEU A 11 29.23 15.33 10.68
N PHE A 12 29.12 14.01 10.64
CA PHE A 12 28.37 13.28 9.63
C PHE A 12 26.89 13.58 9.88
N TRP A 13 26.42 14.71 9.37
CA TRP A 13 25.00 14.93 9.18
C TRP A 13 24.55 13.99 8.07
N VAL A 14 24.17 12.76 8.44
CA VAL A 14 23.27 11.97 7.61
C VAL A 14 21.92 12.66 7.72
N ALA A 15 21.69 13.64 6.84
CA ALA A 15 20.34 14.09 6.58
C ALA A 15 19.59 12.86 6.09
N LEU A 16 18.70 12.33 6.93
CA LEU A 16 17.64 11.44 6.46
C LEU A 16 16.78 12.32 5.55
N VAL A 17 17.13 12.34 4.27
CA VAL A 17 16.23 12.82 3.23
C VAL A 17 15.13 11.78 3.20
N LEU A 18 14.08 12.00 3.98
CA LEU A 18 12.79 11.41 3.68
C LEU A 18 12.40 12.07 2.36
N ALA A 19 12.68 11.37 1.27
CA ALA A 19 12.17 11.77 -0.03
C ALA A 19 10.65 11.84 0.13
N ASP A 20 10.09 13.00 -0.20
CA ASP A 20 8.65 13.17 -0.31
C ASP A 20 8.21 12.38 -1.55
N GLU A 21 7.90 11.11 -1.33
CA GLU A 21 7.60 10.18 -2.41
C GLU A 21 6.16 10.41 -2.87
N ASN A 22 6.02 11.19 -3.94
CA ASN A 22 4.73 11.36 -4.58
C ASN A 22 4.32 10.07 -5.31
N PHE A 23 3.50 9.28 -4.65
CA PHE A 23 2.97 8.02 -5.18
C PHE A 23 1.81 8.19 -6.16
N ALA A 24 1.31 9.41 -6.41
CA ALA A 24 0.02 9.64 -7.09
C ALA A 24 -0.11 8.89 -8.43
N GLU A 25 0.97 8.80 -9.20
CA GLU A 25 0.99 8.20 -10.54
C GLU A 25 1.52 6.75 -10.57
N MET A 26 1.81 6.16 -9.41
CA MET A 26 2.34 4.80 -9.32
C MET A 26 1.23 3.78 -9.10
N THR A 27 1.38 2.58 -9.67
CA THR A 27 0.53 1.42 -9.36
C THR A 27 0.78 0.95 -7.93
N ILE A 28 -0.14 0.17 -7.35
CA ILE A 28 0.04 -0.30 -5.97
C ILE A 28 1.27 -1.21 -5.86
N SER A 29 1.50 -2.10 -6.82
CA SER A 29 2.70 -2.95 -6.82
C SER A 29 3.97 -2.10 -6.92
N ALA A 30 4.00 -1.09 -7.79
CA ALA A 30 5.16 -0.20 -7.91
C ALA A 30 5.43 0.60 -6.62
N ARG A 31 4.38 1.09 -5.93
CA ARG A 31 4.52 1.77 -4.64
C ARG A 31 5.12 0.85 -3.59
N MET A 32 4.62 -0.38 -3.49
CA MET A 32 5.14 -1.34 -2.52
C MET A 32 6.57 -1.77 -2.83
N ALA A 33 6.92 -1.95 -4.11
CA ALA A 33 8.29 -2.21 -4.53
C ALA A 33 9.23 -1.07 -4.13
N HIS A 34 8.81 0.18 -4.34
CA HIS A 34 9.56 1.36 -3.89
C HIS A 34 9.81 1.35 -2.38
N LEU A 35 8.77 1.09 -1.58
CA LEU A 35 8.90 1.00 -0.13
C LEU A 35 9.86 -0.12 0.31
N ILE A 36 9.86 -1.26 -0.38
CA ILE A 36 10.79 -2.37 -0.11
C ILE A 36 12.24 -1.94 -0.39
N ASP A 37 12.48 -1.29 -1.53
CA ASP A 37 13.81 -0.81 -1.92
C ASP A 37 14.32 0.30 -0.96
N ALA A 38 13.42 1.14 -0.47
CA ALA A 38 13.70 2.16 0.54
C ALA A 38 13.87 1.56 1.97
N GLY A 39 13.61 0.27 2.16
CA GLY A 39 13.67 -0.39 3.47
C GLY A 39 12.54 0.03 4.43
N ILE A 40 11.46 0.60 3.91
CA ILE A 40 10.28 1.01 4.67
C ILE A 40 9.36 -0.20 4.86
N GLU A 41 9.20 -0.60 6.11
CA GLU A 41 8.52 -1.85 6.46
C GLU A 41 7.24 -1.61 7.25
N ALA A 42 6.15 -2.18 6.74
CA ALA A 42 4.93 -2.33 7.51
C ALA A 42 5.05 -3.49 8.52
N PRO A 43 4.26 -3.49 9.60
CA PRO A 43 4.16 -4.66 10.49
C PRO A 43 3.76 -5.91 9.71
N ARG A 44 4.35 -7.06 10.06
CA ARG A 44 3.98 -8.37 9.48
C ARG A 44 2.51 -8.68 9.74
N LEU A 45 1.86 -9.27 8.73
CA LEU A 45 0.45 -9.64 8.78
C LEU A 45 0.25 -10.84 9.72
N LYS A 46 -0.76 -10.73 10.60
CA LYS A 46 -1.17 -11.81 11.51
C LYS A 46 -2.48 -12.41 11.02
N LEU A 47 -2.41 -13.30 10.04
CA LEU A 47 -3.59 -13.87 9.40
C LEU A 47 -4.34 -14.81 10.34
N ASN A 48 -5.67 -14.71 10.34
CA ASN A 48 -6.57 -15.62 11.04
C ASN A 48 -6.95 -16.84 10.17
N THR A 49 -6.63 -16.80 8.88
CA THR A 49 -6.83 -17.89 7.92
C THR A 49 -5.49 -18.40 7.40
N SER A 50 -5.50 -19.59 6.80
CA SER A 50 -4.39 -20.04 5.96
C SER A 50 -4.19 -19.09 4.78
N LEU A 51 -2.97 -19.05 4.25
CA LEU A 51 -2.70 -18.36 3.00
C LEU A 51 -3.52 -18.97 1.85
N PRO A 52 -3.87 -18.17 0.82
CA PRO A 52 -4.38 -18.71 -0.43
C PRO A 52 -3.45 -19.77 -1.02
N VAL A 53 -4.01 -20.78 -1.68
CA VAL A 53 -3.24 -21.94 -2.18
C VAL A 53 -2.22 -21.51 -3.23
N GLU A 54 -2.60 -20.58 -4.08
CA GLU A 54 -1.80 -19.98 -5.14
C GLU A 54 -0.56 -19.29 -4.56
N VAL A 55 -0.74 -18.54 -3.47
CA VAL A 55 0.35 -17.88 -2.73
C VAL A 55 1.26 -18.93 -2.08
N GLN A 56 0.70 -19.97 -1.45
CA GLN A 56 1.50 -21.05 -0.86
C GLN A 56 2.34 -21.77 -1.91
N TYR A 57 1.75 -22.08 -3.07
CA TYR A 57 2.43 -22.74 -4.18
C TYR A 57 3.58 -21.90 -4.72
N MET A 58 3.33 -20.62 -5.01
CA MET A 58 4.35 -19.69 -5.49
C MET A 58 5.53 -19.58 -4.51
N LEU A 59 5.25 -19.45 -3.21
CA LEU A 59 6.31 -19.37 -2.20
C LEU A 59 7.12 -20.67 -2.12
N THR A 60 6.45 -21.82 -2.21
CA THR A 60 7.10 -23.14 -2.21
C THR A 60 8.01 -23.31 -3.44
N GLU A 61 7.57 -22.87 -4.62
CA GLU A 61 8.39 -22.92 -5.85
C GLU A 61 9.69 -22.10 -5.71
N LYS A 62 9.68 -21.05 -4.90
CA LYS A 62 10.85 -20.20 -4.63
C LYS A 62 11.63 -20.58 -3.37
N ASP A 63 11.29 -21.69 -2.71
CA ASP A 63 11.87 -22.12 -1.43
C ASP A 63 11.78 -21.03 -0.34
N LEU A 64 10.65 -20.31 -0.30
CA LEU A 64 10.39 -19.23 0.64
C LEU A 64 9.29 -19.62 1.63
N ALA A 65 9.46 -19.26 2.90
CA ALA A 65 8.38 -19.35 3.88
C ALA A 65 7.75 -17.97 4.14
N TRP A 66 6.43 -17.93 4.27
CA TRP A 66 5.68 -16.69 4.55
C TRP A 66 6.19 -15.90 5.75
N ARG A 67 6.63 -16.61 6.80
CA ARG A 67 7.15 -16.01 8.04
C ARG A 67 8.46 -15.26 7.84
N ASP A 68 9.20 -15.58 6.79
CA ASP A 68 10.50 -14.99 6.50
C ASP A 68 10.35 -13.70 5.67
N LEU A 69 9.19 -13.52 5.04
CA LEU A 69 8.85 -12.28 4.36
C LEU A 69 8.60 -11.16 5.37
N LYS A 70 9.16 -9.98 5.07
CA LYS A 70 8.85 -8.75 5.82
C LYS A 70 7.46 -8.22 5.46
N GLY A 71 6.92 -7.32 6.27
CA GLY A 71 5.49 -6.98 6.22
C GLY A 71 5.08 -6.26 4.94
N THR A 72 5.94 -5.43 4.34
CA THR A 72 5.62 -4.80 3.04
C THR A 72 5.60 -5.84 1.93
N LEU A 73 6.61 -6.73 1.88
CA LEU A 73 6.68 -7.82 0.90
C LEU A 73 5.53 -8.82 1.03
N GLN A 74 5.07 -9.11 2.26
CA GLN A 74 3.87 -9.92 2.49
C GLN A 74 2.63 -9.31 1.80
N ARG A 75 2.45 -7.99 1.88
CA ARG A 75 1.32 -7.29 1.24
C ARG A 75 1.47 -7.29 -0.28
N LEU A 76 2.67 -7.06 -0.80
CA LEU A 76 2.94 -7.10 -2.24
C LEU A 76 2.65 -8.48 -2.82
N VAL A 77 3.14 -9.54 -2.17
CA VAL A 77 2.88 -10.93 -2.58
C VAL A 77 1.38 -11.24 -2.63
N LEU A 78 0.60 -10.81 -1.64
CA LEU A 78 -0.85 -10.99 -1.67
C LEU A 78 -1.48 -10.18 -2.80
N TRP A 79 -1.09 -8.91 -2.94
CA TRP A 79 -1.63 -8.01 -3.94
C TRP A 79 -1.40 -8.52 -5.37
N ASP A 80 -0.16 -8.91 -5.71
CA ASP A 80 0.19 -9.44 -7.03
C ASP A 80 -0.54 -10.74 -7.36
N GLN A 81 -0.93 -11.51 -6.33
CA GLN A 81 -1.73 -12.72 -6.48
C GLN A 81 -3.24 -12.48 -6.44
N GLY A 82 -3.70 -11.22 -6.35
CA GLY A 82 -5.12 -10.89 -6.35
C GLY A 82 -5.80 -10.99 -4.99
N TYR A 83 -5.07 -10.82 -3.89
CA TYR A 83 -5.60 -10.92 -2.54
C TYR A 83 -5.33 -9.65 -1.70
N VAL A 84 -6.26 -9.35 -0.80
CA VAL A 84 -6.10 -8.35 0.26
C VAL A 84 -6.38 -8.94 1.63
N VAL A 85 -5.97 -8.22 2.68
CA VAL A 85 -6.28 -8.57 4.07
C VAL A 85 -7.32 -7.61 4.61
N THR A 86 -8.40 -8.16 5.15
CA THR A 86 -9.48 -7.40 5.80
C THR A 86 -9.08 -6.94 7.20
N SER A 87 -9.89 -6.07 7.81
CA SER A 87 -9.76 -5.67 9.22
C SER A 87 -9.82 -6.86 10.19
N SER A 88 -10.50 -7.95 9.81
CA SER A 88 -10.58 -9.21 10.56
C SER A 88 -9.35 -10.12 10.36
N ASN A 89 -8.28 -9.63 9.73
CA ASN A 89 -7.08 -10.37 9.38
C ASN A 89 -7.31 -11.62 8.50
N MET A 90 -8.31 -11.56 7.61
CA MET A 90 -8.60 -12.64 6.69
C MET A 90 -8.18 -12.27 5.27
N THR A 91 -7.64 -13.23 4.54
CA THR A 91 -7.32 -13.04 3.13
C THR A 91 -8.59 -13.13 2.28
N ARG A 92 -8.82 -12.16 1.41
CA ARG A 92 -9.94 -12.14 0.48
C ARG A 92 -9.44 -11.95 -0.94
N GLU A 93 -10.02 -12.70 -1.85
CA GLU A 93 -9.75 -12.58 -3.27
C GLU A 93 -10.43 -11.33 -3.83
N ILE A 94 -9.70 -10.57 -4.63
CA ILE A 94 -10.21 -9.46 -5.41
C ILE A 94 -10.68 -10.00 -6.76
N LYS A 95 -11.95 -9.75 -7.07
CA LYS A 95 -12.52 -9.99 -8.40
C LYS A 95 -12.40 -8.72 -9.22
N VAL A 96 -11.46 -8.72 -10.16
CA VAL A 96 -11.21 -7.61 -11.08
C VAL A 96 -12.22 -7.63 -12.24
N ARG A 97 -12.59 -6.45 -12.75
CA ARG A 97 -13.41 -6.32 -13.96
C ARG A 97 -12.58 -6.76 -15.17
N CYS A 98 -13.24 -7.37 -16.16
CA CYS A 98 -12.61 -7.97 -17.35
C CYS A 98 -11.47 -7.13 -17.94
N ASP A 99 -10.41 -7.82 -18.38
CA ASP A 99 -9.21 -7.26 -19.04
C ASP A 99 -8.35 -6.32 -18.17
N LEU A 100 -8.70 -6.14 -16.89
CA LEU A 100 -7.88 -5.41 -15.91
C LEU A 100 -7.00 -6.37 -15.10
N GLY A 101 -5.76 -5.96 -14.85
CA GLY A 101 -4.90 -6.53 -13.83
C GLY A 101 -5.06 -5.83 -12.48
N MET A 102 -4.41 -6.37 -11.44
CA MET A 102 -4.40 -5.79 -10.10
C MET A 102 -3.88 -4.36 -10.08
N ASP A 103 -2.96 -3.99 -10.97
CA ASP A 103 -2.43 -2.63 -11.03
C ASP A 103 -3.36 -1.62 -11.71
N ASP A 104 -4.41 -2.09 -12.39
CA ASP A 104 -5.35 -1.24 -13.12
C ASP A 104 -6.60 -0.88 -12.31
N ILE A 105 -6.83 -1.55 -11.17
CA ILE A 105 -8.11 -1.44 -10.43
C ILE A 105 -8.20 -0.22 -9.52
N VAL A 106 -7.12 0.56 -9.38
CA VAL A 106 -7.14 1.79 -8.61
C VAL A 106 -8.02 2.83 -9.31
N VAL A 107 -8.98 3.37 -8.57
CA VAL A 107 -9.76 4.52 -9.04
C VAL A 107 -8.85 5.75 -8.97
N THR A 108 -8.58 6.34 -10.12
CA THR A 108 -7.78 7.56 -10.22
C THR A 108 -8.53 8.75 -9.63
N ARG A 109 -7.79 9.80 -9.24
CA ARG A 109 -8.40 11.05 -8.76
C ARG A 109 -9.40 11.60 -9.77
N LYS A 110 -9.01 11.62 -11.05
CA LYS A 110 -9.86 12.13 -12.14
C LYS A 110 -11.16 11.34 -12.26
N GLU A 111 -11.10 10.01 -12.26
CA GLU A 111 -12.30 9.16 -12.31
C GLU A 111 -13.23 9.42 -11.11
N TYR A 112 -12.68 9.61 -9.91
CA TYR A 112 -13.47 9.91 -8.72
C TYR A 112 -14.11 11.31 -8.78
N GLU A 113 -13.37 12.33 -9.23
CA GLU A 113 -13.86 13.72 -9.33
C GLU A 113 -14.91 13.92 -10.42
N GLU A 114 -14.95 13.05 -11.43
CA GLU A 114 -16.01 13.02 -12.45
C GLU A 114 -17.35 12.52 -11.89
N LEU A 115 -17.36 11.83 -10.74
CA LEU A 115 -18.59 11.39 -10.09
C LEU A 115 -19.35 12.56 -9.48
N GLN A 116 -20.66 12.60 -9.74
CA GLN A 116 -21.54 13.59 -9.11
C GLN A 116 -21.82 13.22 -7.66
N ASN A 117 -21.76 14.21 -6.76
CA ASN A 117 -22.08 14.07 -5.34
C ASN A 117 -21.16 13.11 -4.56
N CYS A 118 -19.89 12.98 -4.94
CA CYS A 118 -18.88 12.22 -4.20
C CYS A 118 -17.78 13.16 -3.68
N PRO A 119 -17.86 13.59 -2.41
CA PRO A 119 -16.94 14.58 -1.87
C PRO A 119 -15.58 13.98 -1.47
N SER A 120 -14.53 14.78 -1.60
CA SER A 120 -13.21 14.52 -1.01
C SER A 120 -12.98 15.40 0.22
N THR A 121 -12.16 14.91 1.15
CA THR A 121 -11.63 15.69 2.28
C THR A 121 -10.12 15.88 2.15
N SER A 122 -9.61 16.98 2.66
CA SER A 122 -8.17 17.25 2.71
C SER A 122 -7.54 16.53 3.90
N CYS A 123 -6.45 15.81 3.65
CA CYS A 123 -5.55 15.24 4.63
C CYS A 123 -4.26 16.06 4.64
N ILE A 124 -3.96 16.67 5.77
CA ILE A 124 -2.73 17.45 5.94
C ILE A 124 -1.70 16.53 6.59
N ASP A 125 -0.58 16.36 5.91
CA ASP A 125 0.57 15.68 6.49
C ASP A 125 1.12 16.52 7.67
N PRO A 126 1.21 15.93 8.87
CA PRO A 126 1.61 16.68 10.06
C PRO A 126 3.08 17.10 10.07
N GLU A 127 3.94 16.48 9.27
CA GLU A 127 5.39 16.70 9.24
C GLU A 127 5.77 17.75 8.20
N ASN A 128 5.25 17.66 6.97
CA ASN A 128 5.63 18.57 5.87
C ASN A 128 4.53 19.58 5.48
N SER A 129 3.35 19.53 6.13
CA SER A 129 2.18 20.38 5.82
C SER A 129 1.64 20.25 4.40
N GLU A 130 2.04 19.21 3.67
CA GLU A 130 1.48 18.90 2.36
C GLU A 130 0.02 18.47 2.50
N THR A 131 -0.82 18.89 1.56
CA THR A 131 -2.23 18.52 1.55
C THR A 131 -2.50 17.50 0.46
N THR A 132 -2.97 16.33 0.87
CA THR A 132 -3.49 15.28 -0.01
C THR A 132 -5.02 15.23 0.06
N LEU A 133 -5.67 14.67 -0.96
CA LEU A 133 -7.12 14.47 -0.98
C LEU A 133 -7.46 13.02 -0.70
N ARG A 134 -8.43 12.80 0.18
CA ARG A 134 -9.02 11.51 0.49
C ARG A 134 -10.48 11.49 0.09
N ALA A 135 -10.86 10.51 -0.71
CA ALA A 135 -12.26 10.23 -1.01
C ALA A 135 -13.05 9.97 0.28
N THR A 136 -14.27 10.50 0.37
CA THR A 136 -15.18 10.25 1.50
C THR A 136 -16.34 9.36 1.06
N ILE A 137 -17.49 9.46 1.73
CA ILE A 137 -18.66 8.62 1.46
C ILE A 137 -19.26 9.02 0.10
N CYS A 138 -19.31 8.06 -0.81
CA CYS A 138 -19.93 8.16 -2.13
C CYS A 138 -21.06 7.12 -2.16
N GLY A 139 -22.21 7.44 -2.76
CA GLY A 139 -23.33 6.50 -2.82
C GLY A 139 -22.99 5.28 -3.69
N ASP A 140 -23.56 4.12 -3.35
CA ASP A 140 -23.27 2.84 -4.02
C ASP A 140 -23.44 2.92 -5.53
N LYS A 141 -24.50 3.59 -5.98
CA LYS A 141 -24.77 3.79 -7.41
C LYS A 141 -23.65 4.58 -8.08
N GLN A 142 -23.23 5.68 -7.48
CA GLN A 142 -22.19 6.55 -8.04
C GLN A 142 -20.84 5.84 -8.08
N ILE A 143 -20.41 5.23 -6.97
CA ILE A 143 -19.11 4.56 -6.95
C ILE A 143 -19.07 3.34 -7.87
N SER A 144 -20.22 2.67 -8.10
CA SER A 144 -20.30 1.55 -9.04
C SER A 144 -20.00 1.94 -10.50
N GLU A 145 -20.12 3.21 -10.87
CA GLU A 145 -19.83 3.70 -12.23
C GLU A 145 -18.33 3.63 -12.55
N VAL A 146 -17.47 3.76 -11.54
CA VAL A 146 -16.00 3.74 -11.67
C VAL A 146 -15.34 2.57 -10.95
N ALA A 147 -16.11 1.73 -10.24
CA ALA A 147 -15.57 0.55 -9.59
C ALA A 147 -14.98 -0.44 -10.61
N LYS A 148 -13.72 -0.84 -10.37
CA LYS A 148 -12.96 -1.74 -11.24
C LYS A 148 -12.76 -3.13 -10.64
N CYS A 149 -13.13 -3.32 -9.38
CA CYS A 149 -13.03 -4.59 -8.68
C CYS A 149 -14.10 -4.73 -7.60
N ALA A 150 -14.30 -5.95 -7.12
CA ALA A 150 -15.13 -6.27 -5.96
C ALA A 150 -14.43 -7.30 -5.06
N VAL A 151 -14.80 -7.31 -3.78
CA VAL A 151 -14.40 -8.35 -2.83
C VAL A 151 -15.66 -8.97 -2.29
N ILE A 152 -15.73 -10.30 -2.28
CA ILE A 152 -16.85 -11.01 -1.66
C ILE A 152 -16.54 -11.12 -0.16
N VAL A 153 -17.23 -10.31 0.65
CA VAL A 153 -17.19 -10.38 2.11
C VAL A 153 -18.53 -10.86 2.64
N SER A 154 -18.53 -11.70 3.69
CA SER A 154 -19.75 -12.03 4.42
C SER A 154 -20.16 -10.86 5.33
N GLU A 155 -21.45 -10.73 5.65
CA GLU A 155 -21.98 -9.65 6.51
C GLU A 155 -21.26 -9.50 7.86
N SER A 156 -20.67 -10.57 8.40
CA SER A 156 -19.88 -10.53 9.64
C SER A 156 -18.50 -9.87 9.51
N GLU A 157 -18.12 -9.44 8.30
CA GLU A 157 -16.81 -8.86 7.96
C GLU A 157 -16.90 -7.50 7.27
N ALA A 158 -18.11 -7.05 6.95
CA ALA A 158 -18.40 -5.79 6.27
C ALA A 158 -18.43 -4.61 7.26
#